data_AF-A0A529FT20-F1
#
_entry.id   AF-A0A529FT20-F1
#
_cell.length_a   1.000
_cell.length_b   1.000
_cell.length_c   1.000
_cell.angle_alpha   90.00
_cell.angle_beta   90.00
_cell.angle_gamma   90.00
#
_symmetry.space_group_name_H-M   'P 1'
#
loop_
_entity.id
_entity.type
_entity.pdbx_description
1 polymer ?
#
loop_
_entity_poly.entity_id
_entity_poly.type
_entity_poly.pdbx_seq_one_letter_code
_entity_poly.pdbx_strand_id
1 'polypeptide(L)' 'MKFDYRADVDGLRAIAVITVILFHFDVPGFPGGFVGVDIFFVISGYLITGLLVAEGGELS' A
#
# COMPACT_ATOMS: atom_id res chain seq x y z
N MET A 1 -8.52 12.35 -14.40
CA MET A 1 -7.07 12.47 -14.05
C MET A 1 -6.42 11.14 -14.38
N LYS A 2 -5.44 11.09 -15.29
CA LYS A 2 -4.80 9.82 -15.64
C LYS A 2 -3.92 9.41 -14.46
N PHE A 3 -4.36 8.41 -13.70
CA PHE A 3 -3.51 7.79 -12.68
C PHE A 3 -2.39 7.06 -13.42
N ASP A 4 -1.28 7.76 -13.62
CA ASP A 4 -0.09 7.13 -14.16
C ASP A 4 0.38 6.06 -13.18
N TYR A 5 0.62 4.88 -13.74
CA TYR A 5 1.05 3.73 -12.98
C TYR A 5 2.38 4.03 -12.26
N ARG A 6 2.33 3.98 -10.92
CA ARG A 6 3.47 4.26 -10.05
C ARG A 6 4.02 2.98 -9.46
N ALA A 7 4.91 2.35 -10.22
CA ALA A 7 5.58 1.10 -9.85
C ALA A 7 6.34 1.20 -8.50
N ASP A 8 6.84 2.39 -8.16
CA ASP A 8 7.52 2.64 -6.90
C ASP A 8 6.58 2.57 -5.68
N VAL A 9 5.35 3.06 -5.83
CA VAL A 9 4.33 2.99 -4.77
C VAL A 9 3.85 1.55 -4.57
N ASP A 10 3.65 0.80 -5.65
CA ASP A 10 3.33 -0.62 -5.56
C ASP A 10 4.49 -1.45 -5.00
N GLY A 11 5.73 -1.09 -5.33
CA GLY A 11 6.92 -1.68 -4.73
C GLY A 11 6.96 -1.49 -3.20
N LEU A 12 6.60 -0.29 -2.72
CA LEU A 12 6.51 -0.02 -1.28
C LEU A 12 5.42 -0.86 -0.60
N ARG A 13 4.27 -1.05 -1.26
CA ARG A 13 3.21 -1.97 -0.79
C ARG A 13 3.71 -3.42 -0.71
N ALA A 14 4.47 -3.87 -1.72
CA ALA A 14 5.05 -5.22 -1.73
C ALA A 14 6.04 -5.42 -0.58
N ILE A 15 6.92 -4.45 -0.31
CA ILE A 15 7.84 -4.48 0.83
C ILE A 15 7.07 -4.56 2.15
N ALA A 16 5.98 -3.79 2.27
CA ALA A 16 5.13 -3.80 3.46
C ALA A 16 4.54 -5.20 3.71
N VAL A 17 3.99 -5.84 2.68
CA VAL A 17 3.45 -7.21 2.75
C VAL A 17 4.55 -8.24 3.07
N ILE A 18 5.73 -8.13 2.46
CA ILE A 18 6.86 -9.02 2.76
C ILE A 18 7.23 -8.93 4.24
N THR A 19 7.27 -7.72 4.79
CA THR A 19 7.60 -7.52 6.20
C THR A 19 6.54 -8.14 7.12
N VAL A 20 5.26 -8.06 6.76
CA VAL A 20 4.15 -8.73 7.48
C VAL A 20 4.30 -10.25 7.44
N ILE A 21 4.66 -10.80 6.28
CA ILE A 21 4.87 -12.24 6.10
C ILE A 21 6.03 -12.72 6.95
N LEU A 22 7.19 -12.06 6.89
CA LEU A 22 8.38 -12.44 7.67
C LEU A 22 8.11 -12.42 9.17
N PHE A 23 7.31 -11.46 9.64
CA PHE A 23 6.86 -11.42 11.04
C PHE A 23 5.95 -12.61 11.40
N HIS A 24 5.00 -13.01 10.55
CA HIS A 24 4.14 -14.16 10.82
C HIS A 24 4.88 -15.51 10.85
N PHE A 25 6.05 -15.59 10.22
CA PHE A 25 6.90 -16.78 10.22
C PHE A 25 7.99 -16.74 11.30
N ASP A 26 7.91 -15.81 12.26
CA ASP A 26 8.89 -15.63 13.35
C ASP A 26 10.35 -15.50 12.84
N VAL A 27 10.54 -14.88 11.68
CA VAL A 27 11.88 -14.72 11.10
C VAL A 27 12.72 -13.78 12.00
N PRO A 28 13.90 -14.23 12.47
CA PRO A 28 14.77 -13.40 13.31
C PRO A 28 15.10 -12.07 12.63
N GLY A 29 14.97 -10.96 13.36
CA GLY A 29 15.23 -9.60 12.85
C GLY A 29 13.99 -8.85 12.34
N PHE A 30 12.79 -9.45 12.38
CA PHE A 30 11.54 -8.79 11.98
C PHE A 30 10.50 -8.62 13.12
N PRO A 31 10.85 -8.15 14.35
CA PRO A 31 9.92 -8.07 15.49
C PRO A 31 8.82 -6.97 15.38
N GLY A 32 8.55 -6.45 14.19
CA GLY A 32 7.68 -5.29 13.97
C GLY A 32 6.84 -5.34 12.69
N GLY A 33 6.55 -6.54 12.15
CA GLY A 33 5.84 -6.65 10.87
C GLY A 33 4.41 -6.10 10.87
N PHE A 34 3.81 -5.84 12.04
CA PHE A 34 2.53 -5.12 12.14
C PHE A 34 2.58 -3.72 11.51
N VAL A 35 3.73 -3.04 11.52
CA VAL A 35 3.90 -1.74 10.84
C VAL A 35 3.72 -1.86 9.33
N GLY A 36 4.06 -3.01 8.75
CA GLY A 36 3.82 -3.30 7.34
C GLY A 36 2.32 -3.32 6.99
N VAL A 37 1.46 -3.71 7.93
CA VAL A 37 0.00 -3.67 7.75
C VAL A 37 -0.48 -2.22 7.62
N ASP A 38 -0.03 -1.35 8.52
CA ASP A 38 -0.41 0.07 8.52
C ASP A 38 0.05 0.78 7.23
N ILE A 39 1.30 0.57 6.83
CA ILE A 39 1.87 1.15 5.60
C ILE A 39 1.06 0.71 4.38
N PHE A 40 0.75 -0.58 4.27
CA PHE A 40 -0.01 -1.12 3.13
C PHE A 40 -1.40 -0.48 3.02
N PHE A 41 -2.12 -0.37 4.14
CA PHE A 41 -3.47 0.18 4.14
C PHE A 41 -3.50 1.69 3.90
N VAL A 42 -2.55 2.44 4.47
CA VAL A 42 -2.44 3.90 4.23
C VAL A 42 -2.19 4.19 2.76
N ILE A 43 -1.22 3.50 2.13
CA ILE A 43 -0.92 3.70 0.72
C ILE A 43 -2.12 3.31 -0.15
N SER A 44 -2.73 2.16 0.12
CA SER A 44 -3.89 1.69 -0.65
C SER A 44 -5.07 2.67 -0.50
N GLY A 45 -5.32 3.19 0.70
CA GLY A 45 -6.36 4.18 0.95
C GLY A 45 -6.12 5.49 0.20
N TYR A 46 -4.88 5.99 0.18
CA TYR A 46 -4.51 7.17 -0.61
C TYR A 46 -4.77 6.97 -2.11
N LEU A 47 -4.34 5.83 -2.67
CA LEU A 47 -4.53 5.53 -4.10
C LEU A 47 -6.00 5.34 -4.46
N ILE A 48 -6.75 4.56 -3.68
CA ILE A 48 -8.18 4.31 -3.92
C ILE A 48 -8.96 5.61 -3.81
N THR A 49 -8.72 6.42 -2.77
CA THR A 49 -9.40 7.71 -2.62
C THR A 49 -9.12 8.62 -3.79
N GLY A 50 -7.86 8.69 -4.23
CA GLY A 50 -7.48 9.44 -5.42
C GLY A 50 -8.21 8.97 -6.69
N LEU A 51 -8.29 7.65 -6.90
CA LEU A 51 -9.03 7.04 -8.02
C LEU A 51 -10.51 7.41 -7.98
N LEU A 52 -11.14 7.28 -6.81
CA LEU A 52 -12.56 7.63 -6.60
C LEU A 52 -12.83 9.11 -6.88
N VAL A 53 -11.93 10.01 -6.45
CA VAL A 53 -12.05 11.45 -6.73
C VAL A 53 -11.91 11.73 -8.23
N ALA A 54 -10.98 11.07 -8.92
CA ALA A 54 -10.78 11.24 -10.35
C ALA A 54 -11.98 10.73 -11.16
N GLU A 55 -12.55 9.58 -10.79
CA GLU A 55 -13.74 9.01 -11.45
C GLU A 55 -15.00 9.83 -11.14
N GLY A 56 -15.21 10.21 -9.88
CA GLY A 56 -16.36 11.03 -9.47
C GLY A 56 -16.36 12.44 -10.06
N GLY A 57 -15.19 13.03 -10.28
CA GLY A 57 -15.05 14.32 -10.96
C GLY A 57 -15.28 14.27 -12.47
N GLU A 58 -15.22 13.08 -13.09
CA GLU A 58 -15.47 12.89 -14.53
C GLU A 58 -16.98 12.78 -14.84
N LEU A 59 -17.81 12.56 -13.81
CA LEU A 59 -19.27 12.51 -13.88
C LEU A 59 -19.95 13.88 -13.64
N SER A 60 -19.18 14.96 -13.47
CA SER A 60 -19.64 16.33 -13.15
C SER A 60 -19.48 17.30 -14.31
#